data_AF-A0A6V8K536-F1
#
_entry.id   AF-A0A6V8K536-F1
#
_cell.length_a   1.000
_cell.length_b   1.000
_cell.length_c   1.000
_cell.angle_alpha   90.00
_cell.angle_beta   90.00
_cell.angle_gamma   90.00
#
_symmetry.space_group_name_H-M   'P 1'
#
loop_
_entity.id
_entity.type
_entity.pdbx_description
1 polymer ?
#
loop_
_entity_poly.entity_id
_entity_poly.type
_entity_poly.pdbx_seq_one_letter_code
_entity_poly.pdbx_strand_id
1 'polypeptide(L)'
;MYVATPHSAHYAATRILLEAGRAVLCEKPFTLDLTTTVELIDMARDRGTFLMEAMWMRCNPAVLRMVELIRDGAIGEVTSVHADFGVAGPLSRATACGRRSWAAGRCWTSACTRSASRT
;
A
#
# COMPACT_ATOMS: atom_id res chain seq x y z
N MET A 1 -2.15 8.00 -17.57
CA MET A 1 -3.06 8.96 -16.91
C MET A 1 -3.03 8.69 -15.42
N TYR A 2 -2.99 9.74 -14.61
CA TYR A 2 -2.92 9.63 -13.16
C TYR A 2 -4.28 9.98 -12.55
N VAL A 3 -4.86 9.06 -11.78
CA VAL A 3 -6.18 9.20 -11.16
C VAL A 3 -6.00 9.45 -9.67
N ALA A 4 -6.30 10.67 -9.22
CA ALA A 4 -6.23 11.08 -7.81
C ALA A 4 -7.57 11.67 -7.33
N THR A 5 -8.69 11.12 -7.84
CA THR A 5 -10.04 11.48 -7.38
C THR A 5 -10.29 10.92 -5.97
N PRO A 6 -11.39 11.28 -5.28
CA PRO A 6 -11.75 10.59 -4.05
C PRO A 6 -11.89 9.07 -4.26
N HIS A 7 -11.54 8.27 -3.25
CA HIS A 7 -11.46 6.81 -3.37
C HIS A 7 -12.75 6.14 -3.87
N SER A 8 -13.93 6.72 -3.60
CA SER A 8 -15.21 6.21 -4.11
C SER A 8 -15.37 6.35 -5.63
N ALA A 9 -14.60 7.24 -6.26
CA ALA A 9 -14.65 7.52 -7.69
C ALA A 9 -13.50 6.87 -8.49
N HIS A 10 -12.54 6.22 -7.82
CA HIS A 10 -11.40 5.58 -8.49
C HIS A 10 -11.82 4.53 -9.53
N TYR A 11 -12.78 3.67 -9.17
CA TYR A 11 -13.25 2.61 -10.06
C TYR A 11 -13.85 3.17 -11.35
N ALA A 12 -14.84 4.07 -11.22
CA ALA A 12 -15.52 4.64 -12.38
C ALA A 12 -14.55 5.41 -13.30
N ALA A 13 -13.66 6.21 -12.71
CA ALA A 13 -12.64 6.94 -13.47
C ALA A 13 -11.67 6.00 -14.19
N THR A 14 -11.14 4.99 -13.50
CA THR A 14 -10.20 4.02 -14.07
C THR A 14 -10.84 3.20 -15.18
N ARG A 15 -12.09 2.74 -15.00
CA ARG A 15 -12.85 1.99 -15.99
C ARG A 15 -12.96 2.74 -17.32
N ILE A 16 -13.37 4.02 -17.27
CA ILE A 16 -13.51 4.87 -18.46
C ILE A 16 -12.17 5.01 -19.20
N LEU A 17 -11.07 5.18 -18.46
CA LEU A 17 -9.75 5.34 -19.05
C LEU A 17 -9.23 4.04 -19.69
N LEU A 18 -9.48 2.90 -19.05
CA LEU A 18 -9.14 1.57 -19.60
C LEU A 18 -9.99 1.24 -20.83
N GLU A 19 -11.29 1.58 -20.82
CA GLU A 19 -12.17 1.45 -22.00
C GLU A 19 -11.64 2.26 -23.18
N ALA A 20 -11.06 3.44 -22.92
CA ALA A 20 -10.40 4.28 -23.91
C ALA A 20 -8.99 3.81 -24.31
N GLY A 21 -8.52 2.66 -23.82
CA GLY A 21 -7.21 2.10 -24.15
C GLY A 21 -6.03 2.85 -23.55
N ARG A 22 -6.22 3.58 -22.44
CA ARG A 22 -5.18 4.41 -21.84
C ARG A 22 -4.49 3.69 -20.69
N ALA A 23 -3.18 3.89 -20.57
CA ALA A 23 -2.43 3.46 -19.40
C ALA A 23 -2.86 4.27 -18.16
N VAL A 24 -3.10 3.61 -17.04
CA VAL A 24 -3.61 4.22 -15.80
C VAL A 24 -2.70 3.94 -14.61
N LEU A 25 -2.40 5.00 -13.86
CA LEU A 25 -1.82 4.95 -12.52
C LEU A 25 -2.84 5.55 -11.56
N CYS A 26 -3.44 4.75 -10.67
CA CYS A 26 -4.53 5.20 -9.79
C CYS A 26 -4.08 5.28 -8.34
N GLU A 27 -4.42 6.36 -7.64
CA GLU A 27 -4.06 6.57 -6.24
C GLU A 27 -4.58 5.49 -5.30
N LYS A 28 -3.94 5.39 -4.14
CA LYS A 28 -4.38 4.49 -3.07
C LYS A 28 -5.49 5.13 -2.21
N PRO A 29 -6.44 4.34 -1.68
CA PRO A 29 -6.66 2.93 -1.98
C PRO A 29 -7.23 2.71 -3.39
N PHE A 30 -6.72 1.72 -4.13
CA PHE A 30 -7.08 1.48 -5.54
C PHE A 30 -8.60 1.37 -5.78
N THR A 31 -9.27 0.41 -5.13
CA THR A 31 -10.73 0.34 -5.04
C THR A 31 -11.16 -0.05 -3.62
N LEU A 32 -12.48 -0.14 -3.38
CA LEU A 32 -13.05 -0.42 -2.05
C LEU A 32 -13.31 -1.92 -1.81
N ASP A 33 -13.29 -2.73 -2.86
CA ASP A 33 -13.63 -4.15 -2.81
C ASP A 33 -12.79 -4.94 -3.83
N LEU A 34 -12.59 -6.23 -3.53
CA LEU A 34 -11.77 -7.10 -4.36
C LEU A 34 -12.37 -7.31 -5.76
N THR A 35 -13.70 -7.42 -5.85
CA THR A 35 -14.40 -7.71 -7.10
C THR A 35 -14.16 -6.62 -8.14
N THR A 36 -14.33 -5.35 -7.76
CA THR A 36 -14.06 -4.20 -8.64
C THR A 36 -12.59 -4.07 -8.99
N THR A 37 -11.67 -4.40 -8.08
CA THR A 37 -10.24 -4.45 -8.38
C THR A 37 -9.94 -5.47 -9.47
N VAL A 38 -10.45 -6.70 -9.32
CA VAL A 38 -10.22 -7.80 -10.28
C VAL A 38 -10.77 -7.46 -11.66
N GLU A 39 -11.97 -6.88 -11.73
CA GLU A 39 -12.58 -6.47 -13.00
C GLU A 39 -11.69 -5.48 -13.78
N LEU A 40 -11.12 -4.48 -13.11
CA LEU A 40 -10.23 -3.51 -13.76
C LEU A 40 -8.90 -4.14 -14.21
N ILE A 41 -8.36 -5.08 -13.41
CA ILE A 41 -7.13 -5.80 -13.76
C ILE A 41 -7.34 -6.66 -15.00
N ASP A 42 -8.43 -7.42 -15.05
CA ASP A 42 -8.73 -8.29 -16.19
C ASP A 42 -9.03 -7.45 -17.43
N MET A 43 -9.78 -6.34 -17.29
CA MET A 43 -9.98 -5.38 -18.38
C MET A 43 -8.66 -4.81 -18.92
N ALA A 44 -7.71 -4.46 -18.04
CA ALA A 44 -6.41 -3.96 -18.47
C ALA A 44 -5.57 -5.03 -19.19
N ARG A 45 -5.60 -6.28 -18.70
CA ARG A 45 -4.94 -7.42 -19.34
C ARG A 45 -5.50 -7.72 -20.72
N ASP A 46 -6.82 -7.81 -20.84
CA ASP A 46 -7.51 -8.10 -22.10
C ASP A 46 -7.20 -7.05 -23.17
N ARG A 47 -7.06 -5.80 -22.75
CA ARG A 47 -6.76 -4.66 -23.64
C ARG A 47 -5.26 -4.45 -23.85
N GLY A 48 -4.40 -5.16 -23.13
CA GLY A 48 -2.96 -4.94 -23.14
C GLY A 48 -2.54 -3.55 -22.66
N THR A 49 -3.33 -2.92 -21.78
CA THR A 49 -3.03 -1.59 -21.25
C THR A 49 -2.36 -1.66 -19.89
N PHE A 50 -1.43 -0.74 -19.64
CA PHE A 50 -0.77 -0.65 -18.33
C PHE A 50 -1.75 -0.15 -17.27
N LEU A 51 -1.84 -0.87 -16.15
CA LEU A 51 -2.62 -0.50 -14.97
C LEU A 51 -1.80 -0.76 -13.71
N MET A 52 -1.73 0.23 -12.82
CA MET A 52 -1.04 0.10 -11.54
C MET A 52 -1.68 0.99 -10.47
N GLU A 53 -1.73 0.51 -9.22
CA GLU A 53 -1.98 1.36 -8.05
C GLU A 53 -0.73 2.21 -7.73
N ALA A 54 -0.91 3.48 -7.38
CA ALA A 54 0.15 4.45 -7.09
C ALA A 54 0.81 4.20 -5.71
N MET A 55 1.19 2.95 -5.44
CA MET A 55 1.91 2.54 -4.25
C MET A 55 3.40 2.87 -4.40
N TRP A 56 3.74 4.13 -4.17
CA TRP A 56 5.08 4.70 -4.41
C TRP A 56 6.23 3.94 -3.74
N MET A 57 6.00 3.34 -2.55
CA MET A 57 7.02 2.60 -1.82
C MET A 57 7.57 1.41 -2.62
N ARG A 58 6.77 0.85 -3.54
CA ARG A 58 7.18 -0.28 -4.38
C ARG A 58 8.18 0.10 -5.46
N CYS A 59 8.31 1.40 -5.75
CA CYS A 59 9.27 1.96 -6.71
C CYS A 59 10.35 2.82 -6.03
N ASN A 60 10.35 2.92 -4.69
CA ASN A 60 11.34 3.73 -3.97
C ASN A 60 12.71 3.01 -3.99
N PRO A 61 13.79 3.63 -4.50
CA PRO A 61 15.13 3.04 -4.54
C PRO A 61 15.64 2.52 -3.20
N ALA A 62 15.33 3.20 -2.09
CA ALA A 62 15.73 2.76 -0.76
C ALA A 62 15.02 1.46 -0.35
N VAL A 63 13.73 1.33 -0.68
CA VAL A 63 12.96 0.11 -0.41
C VAL A 63 13.45 -1.03 -1.30
N LEU A 64 13.70 -0.75 -2.59
CA LEU A 64 14.25 -1.73 -3.52
C LEU A 64 15.61 -2.26 -3.04
N ARG A 65 16.51 -1.35 -2.67
CA ARG A 65 17.84 -1.73 -2.16
C ARG A 65 17.77 -2.51 -0.85
N MET A 66 16.87 -2.14 0.05
CA MET A 66 16.63 -2.89 1.29
C MET A 66 16.17 -4.32 0.97
N VAL A 67 15.22 -4.49 0.05
CA VAL A 67 14.72 -5.81 -0.36
C VAL A 67 15.82 -6.65 -1.01
N GLU A 68 16.66 -6.05 -1.85
CA GLU A 68 17.83 -6.73 -2.44
C GLU A 68 18.78 -7.23 -1.36
N LEU A 69 19.21 -6.36 -0.44
CA LEU A 69 20.11 -6.74 0.66
C LEU A 69 19.57 -7.87 1.53
N ILE A 70 18.27 -7.84 1.83
CA ILE A 70 17.61 -8.90 2.59
C ILE A 70 17.64 -10.22 1.81
N ARG A 71 17.35 -10.19 0.49
CA ARG A 71 17.38 -11.37 -0.37
C ARG A 71 18.80 -11.94 -0.54
N ASP A 72 19.80 -11.09 -0.57
CA ASP A 72 21.22 -11.47 -0.66
C ASP A 72 21.76 -12.03 0.67
N GLY A 73 20.94 -12.07 1.73
CA GLY A 73 21.31 -12.63 3.02
C GLY A 73 22.19 -11.71 3.87
N ALA A 74 22.23 -10.40 3.59
CA ALA A 74 23.11 -9.45 4.28
C ALA A 74 22.90 -9.38 5.80
N ILE A 75 21.73 -9.80 6.29
CA ILE A 75 21.38 -9.83 7.72
C ILE A 75 21.13 -11.26 8.26
N GLY A 76 21.35 -12.29 7.44
CA GLY A 76 21.01 -13.67 7.77
C GLY A 76 19.51 -13.98 7.70
N GLU A 77 19.03 -14.90 8.53
CA GLU A 77 17.62 -15.28 8.58
C GLU A 77 16.78 -14.18 9.26
N VAL A 78 15.76 -13.68 8.55
CA VAL A 78 14.82 -12.69 9.09
C VAL A 78 13.91 -13.35 10.11
N THR A 79 14.07 -12.98 11.38
CA THR A 79 13.26 -13.54 12.49
C THR A 79 12.11 -12.64 12.92
N SER A 80 12.22 -11.33 12.73
CA SER A 80 11.18 -10.36 13.09
C SER A 80 11.27 -9.09 12.25
N VAL A 81 10.14 -8.40 12.09
CA VAL A 81 10.03 -7.11 11.40
C VAL A 81 9.20 -6.18 12.26
N HIS A 82 9.68 -4.95 12.46
CA HIS A 82 8.97 -3.89 13.17
C HIS A 82 8.92 -2.64 12.28
N ALA A 83 7.74 -2.02 12.19
CA ALA A 83 7.51 -0.85 11.35
C ALA A 83 6.45 0.06 11.99
N ASP A 84 6.78 1.34 12.12
CA ASP A 84 5.90 2.36 12.65
C ASP A 84 5.62 3.45 11.61
N PHE A 85 4.38 3.94 11.59
CA PHE A 85 3.98 5.10 10.79
C PHE A 85 3.48 6.21 11.70
N GLY A 86 4.34 7.20 11.94
CA GLY A 86 4.04 8.38 12.75
C GLY A 86 3.79 9.61 11.88
N VAL A 87 2.74 10.38 12.21
CA VAL A 87 2.51 11.71 11.63
C VAL A 87 2.72 12.73 12.73
N ALA A 88 3.69 13.63 12.56
CA ALA A 88 3.92 14.72 13.49
C ALA A 88 2.92 15.85 13.22
N GLY A 89 2.13 16.23 14.22
CA GLY A 89 1.24 17.38 14.13
C GLY A 89 0.34 17.52 15.36
N PRO A 90 -0.20 18.73 15.63
CA PRO A 90 -1.18 18.92 16.68
C PRO A 90 -2.42 18.07 16.38
N LEU A 91 -2.79 17.18 17.30
CA LEU A 91 -4.06 16.45 17.24
C LEU A 91 -5.20 17.40 17.61
N SER A 92 -5.61 18.23 16.66
CA SER A 92 -6.83 19.02 16.79
C SER A 92 -8.05 18.15 16.43
N ARG A 93 -9.22 18.48 16.97
CA ARG A 93 -10.47 17.79 16.64
C ARG A 93 -10.83 17.90 15.15
N ALA A 94 -10.25 18.87 14.44
CA ALA A 94 -10.41 19.08 13.00
C ALA A 94 -9.49 18.19 12.14
N THR A 95 -8.29 17.85 12.64
CA THR A 95 -7.35 16.93 11.98
C THR A 95 -7.56 15.46 12.35
N ALA A 96 -8.35 15.18 13.39
CA ALA A 96 -8.76 13.83 13.73
C ALA A 96 -9.80 13.32 12.73
N CYS A 97 -9.44 12.32 11.92
CA CYS A 97 -10.40 11.56 11.12
C CYS A 97 -11.33 10.76 12.07
N GLY A 98 -12.40 11.40 12.53
CA GLY A 98 -13.73 10.84 12.80
C GLY A 98 -13.92 9.62 13.70
N ARG A 99 -12.92 9.03 14.36
CA ARG A 99 -13.12 7.89 15.30
C ARG A 99 -12.25 8.01 16.56
N ARG A 100 -12.92 8.17 17.71
CA ARG A 100 -12.33 8.29 19.06
C ARG A 100 -11.52 7.09 19.55
N SER A 101 -11.55 5.94 18.87
CA SER A 101 -10.80 4.75 19.29
C SER A 101 -9.29 4.81 18.97
N TRP A 102 -8.85 5.79 18.18
CA TRP A 102 -7.46 5.87 17.70
C TRP A 102 -6.55 6.78 18.55
N ALA A 103 -7.04 7.35 19.66
CA ALA A 103 -6.34 8.39 20.41
C ALA A 103 -5.48 7.89 21.60
N ALA A 104 -5.47 6.59 21.91
CA ALA A 104 -4.64 6.05 22.97
C ALA A 104 -3.88 4.81 22.48
N GLY A 105 -2.58 4.96 22.25
CA GLY A 105 -1.64 3.86 22.02
C GLY A 105 -1.61 3.32 20.60
N ARG A 106 -0.55 3.64 19.85
CA ARG A 106 -0.06 2.76 18.77
C ARG A 106 1.44 2.54 18.97
N CYS A 107 1.73 1.81 20.04
CA CYS A 107 2.81 0.86 20.07
C CYS A 107 2.30 -0.38 19.31
N TRP A 108 2.84 -0.68 18.13
CA TRP A 108 2.74 -2.02 17.55
C TRP A 108 4.05 -2.76 17.78
N THR A 109 4.41 -3.00 19.05
CA THR A 109 5.27 -4.15 19.37
C THR A 109 4.39 -5.39 19.39
N SER A 110 4.39 -6.14 18.30
CA SER A 110 4.44 -7.59 18.42
C SER A 110 5.86 -8.01 18.09
N ALA A 111 6.70 -8.00 19.12
CA ALA A 111 7.90 -8.81 19.14
C ALA A 111 7.49 -10.26 18.83
N CYS A 112 8.04 -10.84 17.76
CA CYS A 112 8.10 -12.29 17.63
C CYS A 112 9.56 -12.70 17.85
N THR A 113 10.02 -12.63 19.09
CA THR A 113 11.20 -13.38 19.51
C THR A 113 10.81 -14.85 19.59
N ARG A 114 11.12 -15.64 18.55
CA ARG A 114 11.32 -17.08 18.77
C ARG A 114 12.70 -17.24 19.38
N SER A 115 12.74 -17.37 20.71
CA SER A 115 13.86 -18.02 21.39
C SER A 115 13.88 -19.49 20.97
N ALA A 116 14.68 -19.83 19.96
CA ALA A 116 15.05 -21.23 19.74
C ALA A 116 16.15 -21.58 20.74
N SER A 117 15.75 -22.10 21.90
CA SER A 117 16.64 -22.93 22.71
C SER A 117 17.06 -24.13 21.86
N ARG A 118 18.32 -24.17 21.41
CA ARG A 118 18.94 -25.40 20.97
C ARG A 118 19.80 -25.94 22.11
N THR A 119 19.35 -27.09 22.62
CA THR A 119 20.21 -28.13 23.19
C THR A 119 21.13 -28.66 22.10
#